data_AF-A0A1H3GR49-F1
#
_entry.id   AF-A0A1H3GR49-F1
#
_cell.length_a   1.000
_cell.length_b   1.000
_cell.length_c   1.000
_cell.angle_alpha   90.00
_cell.angle_beta   90.00
_cell.angle_gamma   90.00
#
_symmetry.space_group_name_H-M   'P 1'
#
loop_
_entity.id
_entity.type
_entity.pdbx_description
1 polymer ?
#
loop_
_entity_poly.entity_id
_entity_poly.type
_entity_poly.pdbx_seq_one_letter_code
_entity_poly.pdbx_strand_id
1 'polypeptide(L)'
;MADDDRLAQHLRPDELHLAFNFKALTADWDGDNLRTAIEHSPATVATIPAPACWLPSNHDRLRHVTRYGNGERGTRRARAAALLHLALPGAAHVYNGDELGRPDVDLPDEVLRDPIWERSGHTERGRDACRVPMPSGWGPLTAAAQAPRTRCCRCTGRRSRCAARRPWPARRWSGRPRPGVPGPPPSRRAGVPAQPFRRSGAGPGRAGFCWPAHRWTTADCPTTPPSGLHH
;
A
#
# COMPACT_ATOMS: atom_id res chain seq x y z
N MET A 1 -11.67 -14.12 20.18
CA MET A 1 -10.58 -13.13 20.18
C MET A 1 -10.84 -12.23 19.00
N ALA A 2 -11.09 -10.93 19.21
CA ALA A 2 -11.28 -10.01 18.10
C ALA A 2 -10.01 -9.98 17.25
N ASP A 3 -10.12 -9.69 15.95
CA ASP A 3 -8.97 -9.68 15.03
C ASP A 3 -7.84 -8.76 15.53
N ASP A 4 -8.24 -7.65 16.18
CA ASP A 4 -7.33 -6.66 16.77
C ASP A 4 -6.59 -7.18 18.00
N ASP A 5 -7.24 -7.97 18.85
CA ASP A 5 -6.57 -8.61 20.00
C ASP A 5 -5.49 -9.59 19.51
N ARG A 6 -5.74 -10.26 18.37
CA ARG A 6 -4.75 -11.13 17.74
C ARG A 6 -3.58 -10.33 17.19
N LEU A 7 -3.87 -9.23 16.49
CA LEU A 7 -2.85 -8.33 15.95
C LEU A 7 -1.93 -7.81 17.05
N ALA A 8 -2.52 -7.35 18.16
CA ALA A 8 -1.81 -6.85 19.34
C ALA A 8 -0.83 -7.90 19.94
N GLN A 9 -1.19 -9.18 19.93
CA GLN A 9 -0.31 -10.24 20.43
C GLN A 9 0.95 -10.40 19.59
N HIS A 10 0.88 -10.17 18.29
CA HIS A 10 2.03 -10.24 17.39
C HIS A 10 2.96 -9.03 17.46
N LEU A 11 2.55 -7.96 18.14
CA LEU A 11 3.29 -6.69 18.18
C LEU A 11 3.99 -6.42 19.52
N ARG A 12 4.00 -7.39 20.44
CA ARG A 12 4.67 -7.26 21.74
C ARG A 12 6.16 -6.91 21.59
N PRO A 13 6.80 -6.33 22.61
CA PRO A 13 8.19 -5.87 22.51
C PRO A 13 9.20 -6.93 22.06
N ASP A 14 8.92 -8.20 22.28
CA ASP A 14 9.72 -9.37 21.94
C ASP A 14 9.25 -10.14 20.68
N GLU A 15 8.29 -9.57 19.94
CA GLU A 15 7.66 -10.18 18.76
C GLU A 15 7.91 -9.34 17.49
N LEU A 16 6.91 -9.15 16.62
CA LEU A 16 7.07 -8.39 15.37
C LEU A 16 7.06 -6.87 15.63
N HIS A 17 7.88 -6.17 14.85
CA HIS A 17 7.99 -4.71 14.92
C HIS A 17 6.81 -3.97 14.26
N LEU A 18 6.09 -4.63 13.35
CA LEU A 18 5.06 -4.04 12.51
C LEU A 18 4.12 -5.13 11.97
N ALA A 19 2.83 -4.81 11.90
CA ALA A 19 1.82 -5.66 11.30
C ALA A 19 0.78 -4.79 10.58
N PHE A 20 0.16 -5.35 9.54
CA PHE A 20 -0.88 -4.65 8.79
C PHE A 20 -2.22 -4.71 9.51
N ASN A 21 -2.87 -3.56 9.59
CA ASN A 21 -4.26 -3.40 9.98
C ASN A 21 -5.04 -3.00 8.72
N PHE A 22 -6.07 -3.78 8.37
CA PHE A 22 -6.80 -3.59 7.13
C PHE A 22 -7.95 -2.59 7.20
N LYS A 23 -8.23 -1.94 8.35
CA LYS A 23 -9.33 -0.95 8.43
C LYS A 23 -9.20 0.15 7.38
N ALA A 24 -8.00 0.71 7.19
CA ALA A 24 -7.74 1.71 6.15
C ALA A 24 -7.84 1.13 4.73
N LEU A 25 -7.38 -0.11 4.54
CA LEU A 25 -7.44 -0.82 3.25
C LEU A 25 -8.88 -1.07 2.80
N THR A 26 -9.80 -1.28 3.74
CA THR A 26 -11.20 -1.63 3.45
C THR A 26 -12.17 -0.47 3.54
N ALA A 27 -11.77 0.68 4.09
CA ALA A 27 -12.66 1.84 4.26
C ALA A 27 -13.08 2.46 2.91
N ASP A 28 -14.38 2.60 2.70
CA ASP A 28 -14.94 3.28 1.54
C ASP A 28 -14.61 4.78 1.53
N TRP A 29 -14.78 5.42 0.36
CA TRP A 29 -14.59 6.88 0.23
C TRP A 29 -15.79 7.63 0.84
N ASP A 30 -15.79 7.67 2.16
CA ASP A 30 -16.76 8.37 2.99
C ASP A 30 -16.05 8.92 4.24
N GLY A 31 -16.45 10.11 4.68
CA GLY A 31 -15.77 10.82 5.76
C GLY A 31 -15.79 10.06 7.08
N ASP A 32 -16.91 9.43 7.41
CA ASP A 32 -17.09 8.70 8.67
C ASP A 32 -16.37 7.36 8.63
N ASN A 33 -16.40 6.68 7.47
CA ASN A 33 -15.63 5.44 7.27
C ASN A 33 -14.11 5.68 7.38
N LEU A 34 -13.61 6.76 6.74
CA LEU A 34 -12.19 7.12 6.82
C LEU A 34 -11.81 7.53 8.24
N ARG A 35 -12.64 8.34 8.92
CA ARG A 35 -12.44 8.69 10.34
C ARG A 35 -12.35 7.45 11.21
N THR A 36 -13.31 6.55 11.07
CA THR A 36 -13.35 5.30 11.84
C THR A 36 -12.06 4.50 11.66
N ALA A 37 -11.56 4.36 10.43
CA ALA A 37 -10.30 3.67 10.17
C ALA A 37 -9.07 4.38 10.79
N ILE A 38 -9.06 5.72 10.75
CA ILE A 38 -7.98 6.55 11.29
C ILE A 38 -7.94 6.52 12.81
N GLU A 39 -9.09 6.53 13.48
CA GLU A 39 -9.17 6.46 14.94
C GLU A 39 -8.87 5.04 15.44
N HIS A 40 -9.33 4.03 14.69
CA HIS A 40 -9.15 2.63 15.05
C HIS A 40 -7.70 2.17 15.03
N SER A 41 -6.97 2.44 13.94
CA SER A 41 -5.61 1.90 13.74
C SER A 41 -4.60 2.24 14.87
N PRO A 42 -4.49 3.50 15.34
CA PRO A 42 -3.64 3.84 16.49
C PRO A 42 -4.21 3.31 17.81
N ALA A 43 -5.53 3.21 17.95
CA ALA A 43 -6.15 2.63 19.16
C ALA A 43 -5.77 1.15 19.32
N THR A 44 -5.69 0.39 18.23
CA THR A 44 -5.27 -1.03 18.24
C THR A 44 -3.86 -1.23 18.82
N VAL A 45 -2.95 -0.27 18.62
CA VAL A 45 -1.54 -0.37 19.04
C VAL A 45 -1.19 0.55 20.21
N ALA A 46 -2.17 1.20 20.84
CA ALA A 46 -1.93 2.27 21.81
C ALA A 46 -1.12 1.85 23.06
N THR A 47 -1.13 0.56 23.41
CA THR A 47 -0.44 0.00 24.58
C THR A 47 0.86 -0.72 24.23
N ILE A 48 1.29 -0.65 22.98
CA ILE A 48 2.36 -1.47 22.40
C ILE A 48 3.38 -0.56 21.70
N PRO A 49 4.69 -0.85 21.75
CA PRO A 49 5.70 -0.02 21.07
C PRO A 49 5.76 -0.28 19.55
N ALA A 50 4.60 -0.35 18.88
CA ALA A 50 4.48 -0.55 17.44
C ALA A 50 3.74 0.63 16.79
N PRO A 51 4.16 1.09 15.60
CA PRO A 51 3.45 2.15 14.90
C PRO A 51 2.13 1.63 14.30
N ALA A 52 1.13 2.50 14.20
CA ALA A 52 -0.01 2.25 13.33
C ALA A 52 0.46 2.13 11.87
N CYS A 53 -0.28 1.41 11.03
CA CYS A 53 0.05 1.28 9.62
C CYS A 53 -1.07 1.78 8.72
N TRP A 54 -0.67 2.41 7.62
CA TRP A 54 -1.57 3.00 6.65
C TRP A 54 -1.34 2.33 5.29
N LEU A 55 -2.33 1.59 4.81
CA LEU A 55 -2.24 0.77 3.60
C LEU A 55 -3.51 0.99 2.76
N PRO A 56 -3.53 1.97 1.83
CA PRO A 56 -4.70 2.25 1.01
C PRO A 56 -4.93 1.20 -0.09
N SER A 57 -3.89 0.45 -0.49
CA SER A 57 -3.97 -0.60 -1.52
C SER A 57 -2.91 -1.67 -1.29
N ASN A 58 -3.16 -2.85 -1.85
CA ASN A 58 -2.24 -3.97 -1.87
C ASN A 58 -2.56 -4.90 -3.05
N HIS A 59 -1.95 -6.08 -3.06
CA HIS A 59 -2.13 -7.10 -4.08
C HIS A 59 -3.38 -7.98 -3.87
N ASP A 60 -4.22 -7.70 -2.87
CA ASP A 60 -5.40 -8.51 -2.54
C ASP A 60 -6.72 -7.75 -2.69
N ARG A 61 -6.67 -6.44 -2.90
CA ARG A 61 -7.84 -5.61 -3.08
C ARG A 61 -7.74 -4.83 -4.37
N LEU A 62 -8.90 -4.39 -4.85
CA LEU A 62 -9.01 -3.36 -5.88
C LEU A 62 -8.16 -2.15 -5.50
N ARG A 63 -7.45 -1.59 -6.47
CA ARG A 63 -6.71 -0.35 -6.29
C ARG A 63 -7.65 0.75 -5.82
N HIS A 64 -7.18 1.58 -4.90
CA HIS A 64 -7.99 2.64 -4.29
C HIS A 64 -8.49 3.67 -5.33
N VAL A 65 -7.81 3.85 -6.46
CA VAL A 65 -8.33 4.63 -7.61
C VAL A 65 -9.66 4.06 -8.12
N THR A 66 -9.74 2.74 -8.34
CA THR A 66 -10.96 2.06 -8.77
C THR A 66 -12.02 2.10 -7.68
N ARG A 67 -11.63 1.71 -6.44
CA ARG A 67 -12.51 1.63 -5.28
C ARG A 67 -13.17 2.95 -4.93
N TYR A 68 -12.48 4.08 -5.15
CA TYR A 68 -12.99 5.42 -4.84
C TYR A 68 -13.72 6.11 -6.01
N GLY A 69 -14.06 5.35 -7.05
CA GLY A 69 -15.03 5.77 -8.06
C GLY A 69 -14.48 5.90 -9.48
N ASN A 70 -13.28 5.36 -9.74
CA ASN A 70 -12.61 5.21 -11.04
C ASN A 70 -12.45 6.51 -11.85
N GLY A 71 -11.73 6.45 -12.98
CA GLY A 71 -11.49 7.59 -13.87
C GLY A 71 -10.85 8.79 -13.17
N GLU A 72 -11.21 10.00 -13.60
CA GLU A 72 -10.66 11.23 -13.03
C GLU A 72 -11.08 11.43 -11.56
N ARG A 73 -12.34 11.11 -11.22
CA ARG A 73 -12.85 11.22 -9.85
C ARG A 73 -12.07 10.31 -8.90
N GLY A 74 -11.91 9.05 -9.27
CA GLY A 74 -11.11 8.07 -8.53
C GLY A 74 -9.66 8.52 -8.37
N THR A 75 -9.06 9.08 -9.43
CA THR A 75 -7.69 9.61 -9.39
C THR A 75 -7.56 10.77 -8.40
N ARG A 76 -8.48 11.74 -8.43
CA ARG A 76 -8.48 12.88 -7.48
C ARG A 76 -8.63 12.40 -6.04
N ARG A 77 -9.55 11.47 -5.78
CA ARG A 77 -9.77 10.88 -4.45
C ARG A 77 -8.59 10.05 -3.98
N ALA A 78 -7.98 9.27 -4.85
CA ALA A 78 -6.77 8.50 -4.53
C ALA A 78 -5.60 9.37 -4.12
N ARG A 79 -5.36 10.49 -4.83
CA ARG A 79 -4.35 11.48 -4.44
C ARG A 79 -4.64 12.07 -3.06
N ALA A 80 -5.90 12.42 -2.79
CA ALA A 80 -6.29 12.92 -1.47
C ALA A 80 -6.08 11.86 -0.37
N ALA A 81 -6.42 10.60 -0.63
CA ALA A 81 -6.17 9.49 0.30
C ALA A 81 -4.67 9.29 0.55
N ALA A 82 -3.85 9.33 -0.49
CA ALA A 82 -2.39 9.21 -0.36
C ALA A 82 -1.81 10.33 0.50
N LEU A 83 -2.20 11.59 0.25
CA LEU A 83 -1.77 12.73 1.07
C LEU A 83 -2.20 12.59 2.53
N LEU A 84 -3.45 12.15 2.76
CA LEU A 84 -3.97 11.90 4.10
C LEU A 84 -3.13 10.83 4.82
N HIS A 85 -2.96 9.65 4.23
CA HIS A 85 -2.22 8.55 4.85
C HIS A 85 -0.74 8.85 5.07
N LEU A 86 -0.11 9.62 4.19
CA LEU A 86 1.29 10.05 4.34
C LEU A 86 1.47 11.11 5.42
N ALA A 87 0.42 11.84 5.78
CA ALA A 87 0.44 12.84 6.85
C ALA A 87 0.14 12.25 8.24
N LEU A 88 -0.41 11.03 8.31
CA LEU A 88 -0.75 10.38 9.57
C LEU A 88 0.49 9.77 10.25
N PRO A 89 0.58 9.82 11.60
CA PRO A 89 1.68 9.18 12.31
C PRO A 89 1.62 7.65 12.12
N GLY A 90 2.77 7.04 11.85
CA GLY A 90 2.90 5.60 11.68
C GLY A 90 3.61 5.21 10.39
N ALA A 91 3.52 3.94 10.04
CA ALA A 91 4.15 3.36 8.86
C ALA A 91 3.20 3.44 7.65
N ALA A 92 3.54 4.29 6.67
CA ALA A 92 2.82 4.37 5.41
C ALA A 92 3.33 3.33 4.41
N HIS A 93 2.41 2.64 3.75
CA HIS A 93 2.68 1.64 2.73
C HIS A 93 2.10 2.10 1.40
N VAL A 94 2.93 2.06 0.36
CA VAL A 94 2.57 2.43 -1.00
C VAL A 94 2.68 1.19 -1.86
N TYR A 95 1.57 0.75 -2.47
CA TYR A 95 1.58 -0.40 -3.36
C TYR A 95 2.05 0.02 -4.76
N ASN A 96 2.72 -0.88 -5.48
CA ASN A 96 3.33 -0.54 -6.77
C ASN A 96 2.28 -0.03 -7.76
N GLY A 97 2.46 1.19 -8.25
CA GLY A 97 1.52 1.89 -9.14
C GLY A 97 0.58 2.86 -8.44
N ASP A 98 0.51 2.86 -7.11
CA ASP A 98 -0.26 3.87 -6.36
C ASP A 98 0.34 5.27 -6.57
N GLU A 99 1.67 5.36 -6.63
CA GLU A 99 2.41 6.59 -6.94
C GLU A 99 2.09 7.16 -8.32
N LEU A 100 1.58 6.32 -9.21
CA LEU A 100 1.16 6.67 -10.56
C LEU A 100 -0.35 6.91 -10.65
N GLY A 101 -1.12 6.64 -9.59
CA GLY A 101 -2.58 6.67 -9.63
C GLY A 101 -3.16 5.63 -10.57
N ARG A 102 -2.58 4.41 -10.62
CA ARG A 102 -3.09 3.33 -11.48
C ARG A 102 -4.47 2.88 -11.01
N PRO A 103 -5.47 2.80 -11.91
CA PRO A 103 -6.67 2.02 -11.65
C PRO A 103 -6.38 0.53 -11.85
N ASP A 104 -7.31 -0.29 -11.40
CA ASP A 104 -7.37 -1.69 -11.82
C ASP A 104 -7.63 -1.78 -13.32
N VAL A 105 -7.12 -2.85 -13.92
CA VAL A 105 -7.30 -3.14 -15.34
C VAL A 105 -8.43 -4.13 -15.49
N ASP A 106 -9.33 -3.86 -16.43
CA ASP A 106 -10.30 -4.85 -16.87
C ASP A 106 -9.58 -5.92 -17.71
N LEU A 107 -9.52 -7.14 -17.19
CA LEU A 107 -8.82 -8.26 -17.80
C LEU A 107 -9.85 -9.22 -18.40
N PRO A 108 -9.63 -9.75 -19.61
CA PRO A 108 -10.51 -10.79 -20.13
C PRO A 108 -10.31 -12.12 -19.38
N ASP A 109 -11.34 -12.97 -19.34
CA ASP A 109 -11.38 -14.16 -18.48
C ASP A 109 -10.25 -15.14 -18.79
N GLU A 110 -9.86 -15.27 -20.06
CA GLU A 110 -8.83 -16.19 -20.52
C GLU A 110 -7.42 -15.87 -20.02
N VAL A 111 -7.19 -14.66 -19.48
CA VAL A 111 -5.89 -14.28 -18.91
C VAL A 111 -5.88 -14.31 -17.38
N LEU A 112 -6.98 -14.65 -16.72
CA LEU A 112 -7.03 -14.79 -15.26
C LEU A 112 -6.13 -15.94 -14.81
N ARG A 113 -5.37 -15.70 -13.75
CA ARG A 113 -4.37 -16.60 -13.16
C ARG A 113 -4.58 -16.85 -11.66
N ASP A 114 -5.39 -16.02 -11.00
CA ASP A 114 -5.68 -16.17 -9.58
C ASP A 114 -6.46 -17.49 -9.36
N PRO A 115 -5.99 -18.39 -8.47
CA PRO A 115 -6.71 -19.61 -8.15
C PRO A 115 -8.14 -19.39 -7.66
N ILE A 116 -8.48 -18.19 -7.16
CA ILE A 116 -9.86 -17.83 -6.80
C ILE A 116 -10.82 -18.02 -7.98
N TRP A 117 -10.39 -17.71 -9.21
CA TRP A 117 -11.21 -17.88 -10.41
C TRP A 117 -11.71 -19.32 -10.56
N GLU A 118 -10.77 -20.27 -10.60
CA GLU A 118 -11.09 -21.69 -10.73
C GLU A 118 -11.82 -22.24 -9.49
N ARG A 119 -11.38 -21.86 -8.28
CA ARG A 119 -11.96 -22.39 -7.02
C ARG A 119 -13.39 -21.92 -6.78
N SER A 120 -13.75 -20.74 -7.27
CA SER A 120 -15.10 -20.19 -7.16
C SER A 120 -16.08 -20.71 -8.23
N GLY A 121 -15.62 -21.60 -9.11
CA GLY A 121 -16.43 -22.03 -10.27
C GLY A 121 -16.74 -20.87 -11.22
N HIS A 122 -15.75 -19.99 -11.44
CA HIS A 122 -15.84 -18.85 -12.36
C HIS A 122 -16.86 -17.77 -11.93
N THR A 123 -17.08 -17.60 -10.63
CA THR A 123 -17.99 -16.57 -10.08
C THR A 123 -17.27 -15.37 -9.47
N GLU A 124 -16.02 -15.55 -9.02
CA GLU A 124 -15.18 -14.49 -8.49
C GLU A 124 -13.91 -14.31 -9.31
N ARG A 125 -13.72 -13.14 -9.93
CA ARG A 125 -12.57 -12.84 -10.80
C ARG A 125 -11.21 -12.87 -10.07
N GLY A 126 -11.21 -12.83 -8.74
CA GLY A 126 -10.00 -12.80 -7.93
C GLY A 126 -9.26 -11.45 -7.98
N ARG A 127 -7.93 -11.51 -7.86
CA ARG A 127 -7.07 -10.35 -7.57
C ARG A 127 -6.15 -9.95 -8.72
N ASP A 128 -6.30 -10.56 -9.89
CA ASP A 128 -5.38 -10.31 -11.02
C ASP A 128 -5.43 -8.86 -11.52
N ALA A 129 -6.58 -8.20 -11.42
CA ALA A 129 -6.78 -6.83 -11.89
C ALA A 129 -5.81 -5.82 -11.24
N CYS A 130 -5.43 -6.02 -9.98
CA CYS A 130 -4.48 -5.17 -9.27
C CYS A 130 -3.01 -5.66 -9.37
N ARG A 131 -2.79 -6.86 -9.91
CA ARG A 131 -1.47 -7.53 -10.04
C ARG A 131 -0.85 -7.41 -11.42
N VAL A 132 -1.48 -6.67 -12.33
CA VAL A 132 -0.95 -6.42 -13.67
C VAL A 132 0.44 -5.77 -13.59
N PRO A 133 1.45 -6.31 -14.30
CA PRO A 133 2.82 -5.80 -14.27
C PRO A 133 2.93 -4.30 -14.51
N MET A 134 3.97 -3.69 -13.93
CA MET A 134 4.27 -2.29 -14.19
C MET A 134 4.70 -2.08 -15.65
N PRO A 135 4.27 -0.99 -16.29
CA PRO A 135 4.78 -0.64 -17.61
C PRO A 135 6.30 -0.41 -17.52
N SER A 136 7.04 -0.98 -18.48
CA SER A 136 8.51 -0.89 -18.53
C SER A 136 9.04 0.46 -19.03
N GLY A 137 8.16 1.44 -19.24
CA GLY A 137 8.52 2.77 -19.74
C GLY A 137 7.55 3.84 -19.27
N TRP A 138 7.98 5.10 -19.40
CA TRP A 138 7.28 6.31 -18.96
C TRP A 138 6.15 6.74 -19.91
N GLY A 139 5.44 5.77 -20.50
CA GLY A 139 4.28 6.06 -21.36
C GLY A 139 3.04 6.41 -20.53
N PRO A 140 2.02 7.04 -21.14
CA PRO A 140 0.76 7.30 -20.46
C PRO A 140 0.12 6.00 -19.96
N LEU A 141 -0.52 6.05 -18.78
CA LEU A 141 -1.17 4.93 -18.11
C LEU A 141 -2.47 4.52 -18.83
N THR A 142 -2.37 4.09 -20.08
CA THR A 142 -3.50 3.55 -20.84
C THR A 142 -3.62 2.05 -20.59
N ALA A 143 -4.82 1.48 -20.78
CA ALA A 143 -5.00 0.02 -20.76
C ALA A 143 -4.03 -0.68 -21.74
N ALA A 144 -3.76 -0.07 -22.90
CA ALA A 144 -2.80 -0.56 -23.89
C ALA A 144 -1.33 -0.54 -23.39
N ALA A 145 -0.95 0.42 -22.56
CA ALA A 145 0.39 0.47 -21.94
C ALA A 145 0.54 -0.55 -20.80
N GLN A 146 -0.58 -1.03 -20.24
CA GLN A 146 -0.65 -1.96 -19.12
C GLN A 146 -0.93 -3.40 -19.56
N ALA A 147 -1.46 -3.59 -20.77
CA ALA A 147 -1.65 -4.91 -21.34
C ALA A 147 -0.29 -5.63 -21.41
N PRO A 148 -0.20 -6.89 -20.94
CA PRO A 148 0.99 -7.67 -21.20
C PRO A 148 1.20 -7.65 -22.71
N ARG A 149 2.40 -7.22 -23.15
CA ARG A 149 2.79 -7.35 -24.56
C ARG A 149 2.81 -8.84 -24.85
N THR A 150 1.68 -9.38 -25.29
CA THR A 150 1.66 -10.65 -25.97
C THR A 150 2.61 -10.47 -27.14
N ARG A 151 3.77 -11.13 -27.07
CA ARG A 151 4.52 -11.46 -28.26
C ARG A 151 3.57 -12.33 -29.07
N CYS A 152 2.71 -11.71 -29.85
CA CYS A 152 2.04 -12.37 -30.94
C CYS A 152 3.15 -12.68 -31.95
N CYS A 153 3.85 -13.79 -31.74
CA CYS A 153 4.75 -14.39 -32.71
C CYS A 153 3.97 -15.02 -33.87
N ARG A 154 2.79 -14.50 -34.21
CA ARG A 154 1.93 -15.04 -35.26
C ARG A 154 1.71 -13.96 -36.31
N CYS A 155 2.73 -13.77 -37.14
CA CYS A 155 2.61 -13.17 -38.48
C CYS A 155 3.60 -13.89 -39.41
N THR A 156 3.05 -14.86 -40.15
CA THR A 156 3.25 -15.03 -41.60
C THR A 156 4.58 -14.53 -42.18
N GLY A 157 5.56 -15.42 -42.28
CA GLY A 157 6.33 -15.63 -43.50
C GLY A 157 7.06 -14.47 -44.21
N ARG A 158 7.26 -13.29 -43.62
CA ARG A 158 8.11 -12.24 -44.22
C ARG A 158 9.08 -11.64 -43.21
N ARG A 159 10.34 -12.06 -43.33
CA ARG A 159 11.49 -11.45 -42.65
C ARG A 159 11.63 -10.00 -43.12
N SER A 160 11.10 -9.05 -42.36
CA SER A 160 11.44 -7.64 -42.52
C SER A 160 11.69 -7.00 -41.15
N ARG A 161 12.98 -7.03 -40.79
CA ARG A 161 13.71 -6.07 -39.93
C ARG A 161 12.91 -5.50 -38.74
N CYS A 162 12.70 -6.30 -37.69
CA CYS A 162 12.57 -5.72 -36.35
C CYS A 162 13.95 -5.23 -35.92
N ALA A 163 14.12 -3.91 -35.80
CA ALA A 163 15.31 -3.31 -35.23
C ALA A 163 15.48 -3.83 -33.79
N ALA A 164 16.46 -4.70 -33.58
CA ALA A 164 16.89 -5.14 -32.26
C ALA A 164 17.42 -3.90 -31.51
N ARG A 165 16.59 -3.29 -30.67
CA ARG A 165 17.09 -2.31 -29.69
C ARG A 165 17.97 -3.08 -28.72
N ARG A 166 19.24 -2.69 -28.66
CA ARG A 166 20.27 -3.28 -27.81
C ARG A 166 19.76 -3.35 -26.35
N PRO A 167 19.94 -4.47 -25.64
CA PRO A 167 19.66 -4.51 -24.21
C PRO A 167 20.55 -3.50 -23.48
N TRP A 168 19.98 -2.92 -22.42
CA TRP A 168 20.70 -2.07 -21.47
C TRP A 168 21.96 -2.82 -20.99
N PRO A 169 23.15 -2.19 -20.96
CA PRO A 169 24.32 -2.88 -20.42
C PRO A 169 24.07 -3.20 -18.96
N ALA A 170 24.03 -4.51 -18.64
CA ALA A 170 24.10 -4.98 -17.28
C ALA A 170 25.43 -4.47 -16.69
N ARG A 171 25.37 -3.46 -15.80
CA ARG A 171 26.52 -3.13 -14.97
C ARG A 171 26.74 -4.34 -14.07
N ARG A 172 27.71 -5.18 -14.44
CA ARG A 172 28.24 -6.23 -13.59
C ARG A 172 28.76 -5.54 -12.32
N TRP A 173 28.11 -5.76 -11.19
CA TRP A 173 28.65 -5.40 -9.88
C TRP A 173 29.91 -6.24 -9.69
N SER A 174 31.07 -5.71 -10.08
CA SER A 174 32.34 -6.24 -9.62
C SER A 174 32.43 -5.84 -8.15
N GLY A 175 32.33 -6.79 -7.23
CA GLY A 175 32.49 -6.59 -5.78
C GLY A 175 33.90 -6.16 -5.37
N ARG A 176 34.56 -5.31 -6.15
CA ARG A 176 35.82 -4.67 -5.78
C ARG A 176 35.51 -3.48 -4.87
N PRO A 177 36.06 -3.42 -3.65
CA PRO A 177 35.94 -2.22 -2.82
C PRO A 177 36.55 -1.02 -3.55
N ARG A 178 35.90 0.15 -3.41
CA ARG A 178 36.43 1.41 -3.91
C ARG A 178 37.75 1.71 -3.18
N PRO A 179 38.85 2.05 -3.88
CA PRO A 179 40.07 2.48 -3.21
C PRO A 179 39.78 3.78 -2.43
N GLY A 180 40.12 3.80 -1.14
CA GLY A 180 40.01 4.98 -0.28
C GLY A 180 38.86 4.99 0.74
N VAL A 181 38.06 3.91 0.85
CA VAL A 181 37.06 3.78 1.92
C VAL A 181 37.57 2.81 2.98
N PRO A 182 37.84 3.26 4.23
CA PRO A 182 38.18 2.35 5.33
C PRO A 182 37.02 1.38 5.57
N GLY A 183 37.33 0.08 5.60
CA GLY A 183 36.35 -0.95 5.97
C GLY A 183 35.94 -0.81 7.44
N PRO A 184 34.73 -1.28 7.82
CA PRO A 184 34.31 -1.28 9.21
C PRO A 184 35.25 -2.17 10.06
N PRO A 185 35.53 -1.79 11.32
CA PRO A 185 36.36 -2.61 12.20
C PRO A 185 35.71 -3.98 12.47
N PRO A 186 36.50 -5.05 12.64
CA PRO A 186 35.97 -6.37 12.91
C PRO A 186 35.22 -6.39 14.25
N SER A 187 34.01 -6.97 14.25
CA SER A 187 33.22 -7.15 15.47
C SER A 187 33.93 -8.13 16.40
N ARG A 188 34.39 -7.63 17.56
CA ARG A 188 34.79 -8.50 18.67
C ARG A 188 33.52 -9.18 19.18
N ARG A 189 33.40 -10.50 19.00
CA ARG A 189 32.47 -11.34 19.75
C ARG A 189 32.92 -11.34 21.22
N ALA A 190 32.45 -10.38 22.00
CA ALA A 190 32.48 -10.47 23.45
C ALA A 190 31.23 -11.24 23.88
N GLY A 191 31.42 -12.47 24.37
CA GLY A 191 30.37 -13.19 25.08
C GLY A 191 30.02 -12.42 26.35
N VAL A 192 28.78 -11.97 26.46
CA VAL A 192 28.24 -11.36 27.68
C VAL A 192 27.63 -12.50 28.51
N PRO A 193 28.12 -12.79 29.74
CA PRO A 193 27.45 -13.74 30.62
C PRO A 193 26.14 -13.13 31.13
N ALA A 194 25.09 -13.92 31.15
CA ALA A 194 23.79 -13.54 31.69
C ALA A 194 23.93 -13.18 33.18
N GLN A 195 23.54 -11.95 33.56
CA GLN A 195 23.34 -11.57 34.95
C GLN A 195 21.85 -11.65 35.31
N PRO A 196 21.48 -12.21 36.48
CA PRO A 196 20.10 -12.23 36.94
C PRO A 196 19.74 -10.86 37.55
N PHE A 197 18.86 -10.10 36.90
CA PHE A 197 18.41 -8.82 37.45
C PHE A 197 17.21 -9.00 38.38
N ARG A 198 17.42 -8.62 39.64
CA ARG A 198 16.43 -8.58 40.72
C ARG A 198 15.32 -7.57 40.42
N ARG A 199 14.09 -7.93 40.79
CA ARG A 199 12.96 -7.00 40.92
C ARG A 199 13.30 -5.91 41.94
N SER A 200 13.26 -4.65 41.52
CA SER A 200 13.04 -3.51 42.41
C SER A 200 12.08 -2.56 41.70
N GLY A 201 10.99 -2.23 42.39
CA GLY A 201 9.91 -1.40 41.88
C GLY A 201 10.26 0.08 41.95
N ALA A 202 9.82 0.81 40.93
CA ALA A 202 9.41 2.20 40.97
C ALA A 202 8.64 2.47 39.67
N GLY A 203 7.36 2.86 39.77
CA GLY A 203 6.49 3.07 38.61
C GLY A 203 6.91 4.30 37.79
N PRO A 204 6.56 4.39 36.50
CA PRO A 204 6.71 5.63 35.76
C PRO A 204 5.40 6.43 35.74
N GLY A 205 5.54 7.72 36.05
CA GLY A 205 4.51 8.72 35.84
C GLY A 205 4.05 8.75 34.38
N ARG A 206 2.73 8.92 34.22
CA ARG A 206 2.06 9.06 32.93
C ARG A 206 2.52 10.35 32.24
N ALA A 207 3.43 10.24 31.28
CA ALA A 207 3.55 11.24 30.22
C ALA A 207 2.55 10.88 29.11
N GLY A 208 1.28 11.25 29.31
CA GLY A 208 0.26 11.14 28.28
C GLY A 208 0.48 12.21 27.22
N PHE A 209 0.88 11.82 26.02
CA PHE A 209 0.72 12.66 24.84
C PHE A 209 -0.78 12.70 24.49
N CYS A 210 -1.46 13.73 24.97
CA CYS A 210 -2.84 14.03 24.62
C CYS A 210 -2.84 14.75 23.27
N TRP A 211 -3.28 14.07 22.21
CA TRP A 211 -3.65 14.75 20.97
C TRP A 211 -4.99 15.46 21.22
N PRO A 212 -5.12 16.76 20.91
CA PRO A 212 -6.39 17.44 21.02
C PRO A 212 -7.38 16.83 20.02
N ALA A 213 -8.50 16.33 20.52
CA ALA A 213 -9.65 15.97 19.71
C ALA A 213 -10.18 17.22 19.02
N HIS A 214 -9.70 17.50 17.80
CA HIS A 214 -10.36 18.47 16.94
C HIS A 214 -11.72 17.90 16.53
N ARG A 215 -12.76 18.42 17.17
CA ARG A 215 -14.16 18.22 16.83
C ARG A 215 -14.36 18.69 15.38
N TRP A 216 -14.46 17.75 14.44
CA TRP A 216 -14.89 18.06 13.08
C TRP A 216 -16.40 18.24 13.11
N THR A 217 -16.85 19.48 13.29
CA THR A 217 -18.26 19.81 13.13
C THR A 217 -18.61 19.78 11.65
N THR A 218 -19.59 18.96 11.29
CA THR A 218 -20.35 19.08 10.04
C THR A 218 -21.13 20.39 10.07
N ALA A 219 -20.49 21.48 9.66
CA ALA A 219 -21.16 22.72 9.32
C ALA A 219 -20.61 23.17 7.97
N ASP A 220 -21.53 23.56 7.09
CA ASP A 220 -21.34 24.03 5.71
C ASP A 220 -21.36 22.96 4.60
N CYS A 221 -22.50 22.29 4.48
CA CYS A 221 -22.99 21.76 3.20
C CYS A 221 -24.17 22.62 2.74
N PRO A 222 -24.04 23.52 1.74
CA PRO A 222 -25.18 24.27 1.24
C PRO A 222 -26.04 23.37 0.34
N THR A 223 -27.17 22.90 0.87
CA THR A 223 -28.24 22.24 0.12
C THR A 223 -29.27 23.26 -0.37
N THR A 224 -29.13 23.78 -1.60
CA THR A 224 -30.29 24.27 -2.40
C THR A 224 -29.90 24.45 -3.88
N PRO A 225 -30.64 23.90 -4.86
CA PRO A 225 -30.55 24.33 -6.25
C PRO A 225 -31.49 25.53 -6.49
N PRO A 226 -31.13 26.54 -7.31
CA PRO A 226 -32.09 27.57 -7.69
C PRO A 226 -33.08 27.01 -8.71
N SER A 227 -34.35 27.10 -8.33
CA SER A 227 -35.53 26.93 -9.17
C SER A 227 -35.69 28.12 -10.13
N GLY A 228 -36.02 27.83 -11.39
CA GLY A 228 -36.80 28.69 -12.26
C GLY A 228 -36.04 29.67 -13.15
N LEU A 229 -36.02 29.37 -14.45
CA LEU A 229 -36.12 30.38 -15.51
C LEU A 229 -37.11 29.86 -16.56
N HIS A 230 -38.33 30.39 -16.49
CA HIS A 230 -39.22 30.52 -17.64
C HIS A 230 -38.76 31.75 -18.44
N HIS A 231 -38.37 31.54 -19.70
CA HIS A 231 -38.96 32.16 -20.91
C HIS A 231 -38.18 31.72 -22.15
#